data_AF-E3EH40-F1
#
_entry.id   AF-E3EH40-F1
#
_cell.length_a   1.000
_cell.length_b   1.000
_cell.length_c   1.000
_cell.angle_alpha   90.00
_cell.angle_beta   90.00
_cell.angle_gamma   90.00
#
_symmetry.space_group_name_H-M   'P 1'
#
loop_
_entity.id
_entity.type
_entity.pdbx_description
1 polymer ?
#
loop_
_entity_poly.entity_id
_entity_poly.type
_entity_poly.pdbx_seq_one_letter_code
_entity_poly.pdbx_strand_id
1 'polypeptide(L)'
;MKICPNCSNQLEEESHFCNKCGTNLADSGVPAIKKPRKSKLKKVMFILTTLILIVGLTGGVLIYKDHQHKVALNTYKENVDKAATQIVAYSLASEKVCDLYSDVWRRAIDADYWIEVDGKKAYDFNEAIQYQREALESKNVLSEIEKGTKSVDDLMSKLKNPPTEFQASYEKLVELYGLYTQYADQADSPSGSLIEFNKKTDELSSEIGKEYNQLKTIIPEIKEGSIKGYISQFNI
;
A
#
# COMPACT_ATOMS: atom_id res chain seq x y z
N MET A 1 38.65 -93.82 5.57
CA MET A 1 39.45 -93.76 4.33
C MET A 1 38.68 -92.98 3.28
N LYS A 2 39.34 -92.17 2.43
CA LYS A 2 38.67 -91.39 1.36
C LYS A 2 39.23 -91.73 -0.02
N ILE A 3 38.40 -91.61 -1.05
CA ILE A 3 38.78 -91.90 -2.43
C ILE A 3 38.94 -90.59 -3.19
N CYS A 4 40.02 -90.45 -3.95
CA CYS A 4 40.23 -89.27 -4.79
C CYS A 4 39.13 -89.20 -5.87
N PRO A 5 38.39 -88.07 -6.00
CA PRO A 5 37.32 -87.95 -6.99
C PRO A 5 37.81 -87.91 -8.44
N ASN A 6 39.11 -87.69 -8.67
CA ASN A 6 39.68 -87.55 -10.01
C ASN A 6 40.26 -88.88 -10.55
N CYS A 7 41.03 -89.61 -9.74
CA CYS A 7 41.73 -90.82 -10.19
C CYS A 7 41.38 -92.10 -9.41
N SER A 8 40.41 -92.01 -8.49
CA SER A 8 39.91 -93.10 -7.68
C SER A 8 40.95 -93.81 -6.79
N ASN A 9 42.11 -93.17 -6.55
CA ASN A 9 43.11 -93.68 -5.62
C ASN A 9 42.58 -93.63 -4.17
N GLN A 10 42.83 -94.67 -3.39
CA GLN A 10 42.52 -94.69 -1.96
C GLN A 10 43.54 -93.85 -1.19
N LEU A 11 43.03 -93.01 -0.28
CA LEU A 11 43.82 -92.06 0.48
C LEU A 11 43.45 -92.14 1.97
N GLU A 12 44.42 -91.79 2.80
CA GLU A 12 44.23 -91.58 4.24
C GLU A 12 43.27 -90.40 4.48
N GLU A 13 42.48 -90.49 5.55
CA GLU A 13 41.36 -89.56 5.82
C GLU A 13 41.80 -88.09 5.90
N GLU A 14 43.01 -87.83 6.35
CA GLU A 14 43.56 -86.49 6.58
C GLU A 14 44.35 -85.92 5.39
N SER A 15 44.45 -86.64 4.27
CA SER A 15 45.25 -86.18 3.12
C SER A 15 44.66 -84.92 2.45
N HIS A 16 45.39 -83.81 2.43
CA HIS A 16 44.93 -82.58 1.78
C HIS A 16 45.07 -82.61 0.24
N PHE A 17 45.93 -83.48 -0.28
CA PHE A 17 46.19 -83.65 -1.71
C PHE A 17 46.34 -85.14 -2.08
N CYS A 18 45.94 -85.51 -3.29
CA CYS A 18 46.15 -86.87 -3.80
C CYS A 18 47.61 -87.09 -4.20
N ASN A 19 48.30 -88.01 -3.52
CA ASN A 19 49.69 -88.37 -3.80
C ASN A 19 49.93 -89.00 -5.18
N LYS A 20 48.89 -89.45 -5.89
CA LYS A 20 49.02 -90.08 -7.22
C LYS A 20 48.81 -89.11 -8.38
N CYS A 21 47.90 -88.14 -8.25
CA CYS A 21 47.54 -87.24 -9.36
C CYS A 21 47.60 -85.75 -9.01
N GLY A 22 47.91 -85.39 -7.76
CA GLY A 22 48.05 -84.00 -7.32
C GLY A 22 46.74 -83.26 -7.05
N THR A 23 45.57 -83.92 -7.13
CA THR A 23 44.27 -83.25 -6.92
C THR A 23 44.15 -82.72 -5.48
N ASN A 24 43.84 -81.43 -5.34
CA ASN A 24 43.56 -80.78 -4.06
C ASN A 24 42.17 -81.21 -3.55
N LEU A 25 42.10 -81.65 -2.29
CA LEU A 25 40.89 -82.19 -1.66
C LEU A 25 40.27 -81.22 -0.62
N ALA A 26 40.74 -79.97 -0.56
CA ALA A 26 40.39 -79.00 0.48
C ALA A 26 39.04 -78.30 0.30
N ASP A 27 38.30 -78.52 -0.80
CA ASP A 27 37.02 -77.84 -1.03
C ASP A 27 35.86 -78.84 -1.02
N SER A 28 35.31 -79.08 0.16
CA SER A 28 33.96 -79.63 0.33
C SER A 28 33.24 -78.93 1.48
N GLY A 29 32.52 -77.87 1.13
CA GLY A 29 31.26 -77.51 1.78
C GLY A 29 31.26 -76.30 2.72
N VAL A 30 30.99 -75.11 2.17
CA VAL A 30 30.07 -74.15 2.81
C VAL A 30 29.26 -73.40 1.73
N PRO A 31 27.92 -73.43 1.76
CA PRO A 31 27.10 -72.62 0.87
C PRO A 31 27.14 -71.15 1.31
N ALA A 32 27.44 -70.24 0.37
CA ALA A 32 27.46 -68.80 0.60
C ALA A 32 26.04 -68.27 0.90
N ILE A 33 25.83 -67.79 2.13
CA ILE A 33 24.62 -67.08 2.55
C ILE A 33 24.51 -65.76 1.75
N LYS A 34 23.47 -65.63 0.92
CA LYS A 34 23.12 -64.36 0.27
C LYS A 34 22.73 -63.32 1.33
N LYS A 35 23.55 -62.29 1.52
CA LYS A 35 23.22 -61.13 2.37
C LYS A 35 22.03 -60.35 1.77
N PRO A 36 21.08 -59.86 2.58
CA PRO A 36 19.94 -59.08 2.08
C PRO A 36 20.41 -57.69 1.61
N ARG A 37 20.11 -57.34 0.35
CA ARG A 37 20.30 -55.98 -0.20
C ARG A 37 19.34 -55.01 0.51
N LYS A 38 19.81 -54.30 1.54
CA LYS A 38 19.09 -53.18 2.15
C LYS A 38 19.58 -51.83 1.60
N SER A 39 18.61 -50.97 1.24
CA SER A 39 18.54 -49.50 1.50
C SER A 39 18.77 -48.44 0.40
N LYS A 40 18.85 -48.74 -0.91
CA LYS A 40 18.85 -47.64 -1.92
C LYS A 40 17.52 -46.85 -1.96
N LEU A 41 16.39 -47.51 -1.66
CA LEU A 41 15.06 -46.89 -1.63
C LEU A 41 14.90 -45.81 -0.53
N LYS A 42 15.50 -46.03 0.65
CA LYS A 42 15.39 -45.08 1.78
C LYS A 42 16.17 -43.77 1.52
N LYS A 43 17.30 -43.83 0.80
CA LYS A 43 18.06 -42.63 0.41
C LYS A 43 17.31 -41.81 -0.66
N VAL A 44 16.70 -42.47 -1.64
CA VAL A 44 15.89 -41.77 -2.67
C VAL A 44 14.65 -41.13 -2.05
N MET A 45 13.97 -41.82 -1.14
CA MET A 45 12.80 -41.26 -0.45
C MET A 45 13.14 -40.05 0.42
N PHE A 46 14.31 -40.04 1.07
CA PHE A 46 14.81 -38.89 1.83
C PHE A 46 15.19 -37.69 0.93
N ILE A 47 15.74 -37.95 -0.26
CA ILE A 47 16.04 -36.91 -1.25
C ILE A 47 14.74 -36.30 -1.80
N LEU A 48 13.72 -37.12 -2.09
CA LEU A 48 12.44 -36.60 -2.59
C LEU A 48 11.70 -35.75 -1.54
N THR A 49 11.66 -36.19 -0.28
CA THR A 49 10.97 -35.43 0.79
C THR A 49 11.66 -34.10 1.08
N THR A 50 13.00 -34.07 1.06
CA THR A 50 13.75 -32.82 1.22
C THR A 50 13.52 -31.86 0.04
N LEU A 51 13.48 -32.35 -1.19
CA LEU A 51 13.14 -31.55 -2.37
C LEU A 51 11.71 -30.96 -2.28
N ILE A 52 10.73 -31.76 -1.85
CA ILE A 52 9.34 -31.29 -1.68
C ILE A 52 9.24 -30.22 -0.59
N LEU A 53 9.95 -30.37 0.53
CA LEU A 53 10.01 -29.34 1.58
C LEU A 53 10.63 -28.04 1.08
N ILE A 54 11.71 -28.11 0.30
CA ILE A 54 12.36 -26.93 -0.29
C ILE A 54 11.42 -26.23 -1.29
N VAL A 55 10.73 -26.99 -2.14
CA VAL A 55 9.74 -26.45 -3.10
C VAL A 55 8.55 -25.82 -2.36
N GLY A 56 8.06 -26.46 -1.29
CA GLY A 56 6.98 -25.91 -0.46
C GLY A 56 7.37 -24.61 0.25
N LEU A 57 8.58 -24.54 0.82
CA LEU A 57 9.10 -23.35 1.46
C LEU A 57 9.32 -22.20 0.46
N THR A 58 9.97 -22.48 -0.68
CA THR A 58 10.22 -21.47 -1.72
C THR A 58 8.94 -20.99 -2.37
N GLY A 59 8.03 -21.91 -2.75
CA GLY A 59 6.71 -21.57 -3.27
C GLY A 59 5.86 -20.78 -2.27
N GLY A 60 5.88 -21.17 -1.01
CA GLY A 60 5.20 -20.43 0.07
C GLY A 60 5.71 -19.00 0.22
N VAL A 61 7.03 -18.78 0.17
CA VAL A 61 7.63 -17.43 0.23
C VAL A 61 7.24 -16.58 -0.99
N LEU A 62 7.22 -17.16 -2.19
CA LEU A 62 6.83 -16.44 -3.41
C LEU A 62 5.34 -16.03 -3.37
N ILE A 63 4.45 -16.95 -2.99
CA ILE A 63 3.01 -16.68 -2.83
C ILE A 63 2.78 -15.62 -1.75
N TYR A 64 3.47 -15.73 -0.61
CA TYR A 64 3.37 -14.74 0.46
C TYR A 64 3.84 -13.35 -0.01
N LYS A 65 4.96 -13.27 -0.73
CA LYS A 65 5.46 -12.00 -1.28
C LYS A 65 4.50 -11.40 -2.32
N ASP A 66 3.96 -12.20 -3.23
CA ASP A 66 2.97 -11.75 -4.22
C ASP A 66 1.70 -11.24 -3.54
N HIS A 67 1.21 -11.95 -2.50
CA HIS A 67 0.08 -11.51 -1.72
C HIS A 67 0.35 -10.18 -0.99
N GLN A 68 1.50 -10.06 -0.31
CA GLN A 68 1.90 -8.82 0.36
C GLN A 68 2.03 -7.65 -0.63
N HIS A 69 2.58 -7.90 -1.82
CA HIS A 69 2.67 -6.90 -2.88
C HIS A 69 1.28 -6.41 -3.32
N LYS A 70 0.34 -7.33 -3.57
CA LYS A 70 -1.04 -6.98 -3.92
C LYS A 70 -1.77 -6.22 -2.82
N VAL A 71 -1.57 -6.61 -1.56
CA VAL A 71 -2.13 -5.89 -0.41
C VAL A 71 -1.57 -4.45 -0.36
N ALA A 72 -0.25 -4.29 -0.48
CA ALA A 72 0.38 -2.97 -0.49
C ALA A 72 -0.14 -2.09 -1.64
N LEU A 73 -0.33 -2.67 -2.84
CA LEU A 73 -0.87 -1.98 -4.00
C LEU A 73 -2.31 -1.51 -3.79
N ASN A 74 -3.17 -2.37 -3.26
CA ASN A 74 -4.55 -2.03 -2.95
C ASN A 74 -4.63 -0.96 -1.85
N THR A 75 -3.82 -1.06 -0.80
CA THR A 75 -3.74 -0.03 0.24
C THR A 75 -3.28 1.31 -0.31
N TYR A 76 -2.31 1.31 -1.23
CA TYR A 76 -1.87 2.54 -1.90
C TYR A 76 -3.03 3.19 -2.67
N LYS A 77 -3.72 2.40 -3.51
CA LYS A 77 -4.90 2.84 -4.28
C LYS A 77 -5.99 3.42 -3.38
N GLU A 78 -6.33 2.75 -2.29
CA GLU A 78 -7.32 3.24 -1.33
C GLU A 78 -6.90 4.55 -0.68
N ASN A 79 -5.61 4.73 -0.38
CA ASN A 79 -5.11 5.98 0.19
C ASN A 79 -5.12 7.12 -0.84
N VAL A 80 -4.87 6.84 -2.12
CA VAL A 80 -5.03 7.83 -3.21
C VAL A 80 -6.49 8.26 -3.34
N ASP A 81 -7.43 7.32 -3.37
CA ASP A 81 -8.88 7.61 -3.44
C ASP A 81 -9.34 8.46 -2.24
N LYS A 82 -8.93 8.08 -1.02
CA LYS A 82 -9.22 8.85 0.20
C LYS A 82 -8.61 10.25 0.16
N ALA A 83 -7.35 10.38 -0.25
CA ALA A 83 -6.68 11.67 -0.33
C ALA A 83 -7.36 12.59 -1.36
N ALA A 84 -7.63 12.09 -2.57
CA ALA A 84 -8.31 12.84 -3.62
C ALA A 84 -9.70 13.30 -3.18
N THR A 85 -10.47 12.39 -2.57
CA THR A 85 -11.79 12.71 -2.01
C THR A 85 -11.70 13.83 -0.97
N GLN A 86 -10.80 13.70 0.01
CA GLN A 86 -10.68 14.66 1.09
C GLN A 86 -10.19 16.02 0.58
N ILE A 87 -9.20 16.04 -0.31
CA ILE A 87 -8.72 17.27 -0.96
C ILE A 87 -9.89 18.00 -1.62
N VAL A 88 -10.70 17.33 -2.44
CA VAL A 88 -11.85 17.96 -3.10
C VAL A 88 -12.90 18.43 -2.10
N ALA A 89 -13.25 17.59 -1.11
CA ALA A 89 -14.25 17.95 -0.13
C ALA A 89 -13.85 19.17 0.72
N TYR A 90 -12.60 19.22 1.18
CA TYR A 90 -12.08 20.34 1.95
C TYR A 90 -11.78 21.57 1.09
N SER A 91 -11.51 21.40 -0.21
CA SER A 91 -11.45 22.51 -1.17
C SER A 91 -12.81 23.19 -1.30
N LEU A 92 -13.90 22.41 -1.46
CA LEU A 92 -15.27 22.94 -1.53
C LEU A 92 -15.69 23.65 -0.23
N ALA A 93 -15.27 23.12 0.93
CA ALA A 93 -15.49 23.79 2.20
C ALA A 93 -14.72 25.12 2.30
N SER A 94 -13.46 25.12 1.85
CA SER A 94 -12.61 26.32 1.83
C SER A 94 -13.14 27.37 0.86
N GLU A 95 -13.64 26.97 -0.31
CA GLU A 95 -14.33 27.82 -1.28
C GLU A 95 -15.53 28.51 -0.63
N LYS A 96 -16.40 27.76 0.03
CA LYS A 96 -17.58 28.34 0.70
C LYS A 96 -17.21 29.33 1.81
N VAL A 97 -16.12 29.09 2.55
CA VAL A 97 -15.61 30.06 3.52
C VAL A 97 -15.07 31.31 2.84
N CYS A 98 -14.31 31.15 1.75
CA CYS A 98 -13.81 32.26 0.96
C CYS A 98 -14.94 33.11 0.36
N ASP A 99 -16.01 32.47 -0.13
CA ASP A 99 -17.21 33.15 -0.63
C ASP A 99 -17.89 34.01 0.44
N LEU A 100 -17.95 33.50 1.68
CA LEU A 100 -18.49 34.27 2.81
C LEU A 100 -17.62 35.50 3.10
N TYR A 101 -16.29 35.35 3.12
CA TYR A 101 -15.39 36.50 3.27
C TYR A 101 -15.55 37.50 2.13
N SER A 102 -15.60 37.03 0.88
CA SER A 102 -15.80 37.86 -0.30
C SER A 102 -17.10 38.67 -0.19
N ASP A 103 -18.19 38.03 0.23
CA ASP A 103 -19.48 38.70 0.38
C ASP A 103 -19.47 39.76 1.48
N VAL A 104 -18.99 39.45 2.70
CA VAL A 104 -18.94 40.46 3.77
C VAL A 104 -18.04 41.63 3.43
N TRP A 105 -16.91 41.34 2.78
CA TRP A 105 -15.93 42.35 2.39
C TRP A 105 -16.51 43.29 1.34
N ARG A 106 -17.14 42.75 0.29
CA ARG A 106 -17.83 43.54 -0.73
C ARG A 106 -18.95 44.38 -0.12
N ARG A 107 -19.82 43.79 0.70
CA ARG A 107 -20.92 44.51 1.33
C ARG A 107 -20.43 45.65 2.23
N ALA A 108 -19.32 45.45 2.94
CA ALA A 108 -18.73 46.49 3.78
C ALA A 108 -18.15 47.65 2.96
N ILE A 109 -17.57 47.37 1.79
CA ILE A 109 -17.08 48.41 0.86
C ILE A 109 -18.23 49.22 0.26
N ASP A 110 -19.33 48.55 -0.10
CA ASP A 110 -20.48 49.18 -0.77
C ASP A 110 -21.43 49.91 0.19
N ALA A 111 -21.27 49.73 1.50
CA ALA A 111 -22.17 50.29 2.50
C ALA A 111 -21.90 51.78 2.78
N ASP A 112 -22.98 52.57 2.89
CA ASP A 112 -22.89 53.99 3.26
C ASP A 112 -22.48 54.21 4.74
N TYR A 113 -22.75 53.24 5.62
CA TYR A 113 -22.57 53.39 7.07
C TYR A 113 -21.99 52.15 7.77
N TRP A 114 -22.72 51.04 7.75
CA TRP A 114 -22.33 49.81 8.44
C TRP A 114 -23.08 48.62 7.82
N ILE A 115 -22.54 47.43 8.02
CA ILE A 115 -23.22 46.17 7.71
C ILE A 115 -23.39 45.33 8.98
N GLU A 116 -24.42 44.49 9.00
CA GLU A 116 -24.56 43.48 10.04
C GLU A 116 -23.79 42.21 9.64
N VAL A 117 -22.97 41.71 10.56
CA VAL A 117 -22.28 40.42 10.47
C VAL A 117 -22.47 39.71 11.81
N ASP A 118 -23.17 38.57 11.80
CA ASP A 118 -23.45 37.77 12.99
C ASP A 118 -24.03 38.57 14.17
N GLY A 119 -24.98 39.47 13.88
CA GLY A 119 -25.64 40.32 14.87
C GLY A 119 -24.80 41.51 15.36
N LYS A 120 -23.59 41.71 14.82
CA LYS A 120 -22.71 42.85 15.13
C LYS A 120 -22.69 43.85 13.98
N LYS A 121 -22.58 45.14 14.31
CA LYS A 121 -22.43 46.21 13.32
C LYS A 121 -20.96 46.43 13.02
N ALA A 122 -20.53 46.15 11.79
CA ALA A 122 -19.20 46.48 11.30
C ALA A 122 -19.27 47.79 10.50
N TYR A 123 -18.42 48.75 10.86
CA TYR A 123 -18.35 50.08 10.24
C TYR A 123 -17.33 50.15 9.11
N ASP A 124 -16.40 49.20 9.04
CA ASP A 124 -15.47 49.05 7.93
C ASP A 124 -15.29 47.58 7.53
N PHE A 125 -14.55 47.35 6.45
CA PHE A 125 -14.30 46.00 5.94
C PHE A 125 -13.41 45.16 6.87
N ASN A 126 -12.51 45.77 7.66
CA ASN A 126 -11.67 45.01 8.58
C ASN A 126 -12.50 44.44 9.73
N GLU A 127 -13.40 45.25 10.30
CA GLU A 127 -14.36 44.80 11.32
C GLU A 127 -15.29 43.72 10.75
N ALA A 128 -15.78 43.90 9.53
CA ALA A 128 -16.67 42.92 8.88
C ALA A 128 -16.00 41.55 8.70
N ILE A 129 -14.75 41.54 8.23
CA ILE A 129 -13.96 40.32 8.06
C ILE A 129 -13.68 39.68 9.44
N GLN A 130 -13.32 40.48 10.45
CA GLN A 130 -13.09 39.98 11.80
C GLN A 130 -14.35 39.32 12.38
N TYR A 131 -15.51 39.97 12.28
CA TYR A 131 -16.76 39.39 12.79
C TYR A 131 -17.17 38.15 12.02
N GLN A 132 -16.92 38.10 10.71
CA GLN A 132 -17.16 36.89 9.93
C GLN A 132 -16.24 35.74 10.37
N ARG A 133 -14.96 36.03 10.67
CA ARG A 133 -14.03 35.05 11.24
C ARG A 133 -14.52 34.53 12.58
N GLU A 134 -14.90 35.41 13.50
CA GLU A 134 -15.44 35.03 14.82
C GLU A 134 -16.71 34.16 14.67
N ALA A 135 -17.59 34.49 13.72
CA ALA A 135 -18.77 33.69 13.42
C ALA A 135 -18.42 32.29 12.91
N LEU A 136 -17.40 32.17 12.04
CA LEU A 136 -16.91 30.88 11.55
C LEU A 136 -16.25 30.05 12.65
N GLU A 137 -15.47 30.69 13.52
CA GLU A 137 -14.85 30.06 14.69
C GLU A 137 -15.89 29.54 15.68
N SER A 138 -16.92 30.33 15.98
CA SER A 138 -18.00 29.90 16.90
C SER A 138 -18.77 28.68 16.38
N LYS A 139 -18.85 28.54 15.05
CA LYS A 139 -19.44 27.38 14.35
C LYS A 139 -18.45 26.23 14.14
N ASN A 140 -17.21 26.35 14.62
CA ASN A 140 -16.10 25.41 14.45
C ASN A 140 -15.66 25.17 12.99
N VAL A 141 -16.09 26.02 12.05
CA VAL A 141 -15.84 25.80 10.62
C VAL A 141 -14.34 25.79 10.30
N LEU A 142 -13.60 26.77 10.82
CA LEU A 142 -12.15 26.86 10.61
C LEU A 142 -11.39 25.69 11.23
N SER A 143 -11.85 25.20 12.39
CA SER A 143 -11.25 24.02 13.03
C SER A 143 -11.48 22.75 12.23
N GLU A 144 -12.64 22.58 11.60
CA GLU A 144 -12.89 21.45 10.71
C GLU A 144 -12.03 21.50 9.43
N ILE A 145 -11.80 22.69 8.86
CA ILE A 145 -10.83 22.86 7.75
C ILE A 145 -9.41 22.48 8.20
N GLU A 146 -8.98 22.93 9.39
CA GLU A 146 -7.66 22.59 9.94
C GLU A 146 -7.50 21.07 10.17
N LYS A 147 -8.52 20.41 10.73
CA LYS A 147 -8.54 18.94 10.89
C LYS A 147 -8.46 18.23 9.54
N GLY A 148 -9.20 18.73 8.55
CA GLY A 148 -9.15 18.23 7.19
C GLY A 148 -7.75 18.31 6.59
N THR A 149 -7.09 19.45 6.77
CA THR A 149 -5.71 19.69 6.31
C THR A 149 -4.76 18.68 6.93
N LYS A 150 -4.81 18.50 8.25
CA LYS A 150 -3.98 17.49 8.95
C LYS A 150 -4.24 16.05 8.46
N SER A 151 -5.50 15.71 8.20
CA SER A 151 -5.86 14.38 7.67
C SER A 151 -5.30 14.16 6.27
N VAL A 152 -5.36 15.18 5.41
CA VAL A 152 -4.78 15.14 4.06
C VAL A 152 -3.24 15.05 4.15
N ASP A 153 -2.58 15.81 5.02
CA ASP A 153 -1.12 15.76 5.22
C ASP A 153 -0.63 14.36 5.61
N ASP A 154 -1.37 13.70 6.51
CA ASP A 154 -1.10 12.33 6.94
C ASP A 154 -1.25 11.33 5.79
N LEU A 155 -2.28 11.49 4.95
CA LEU A 155 -2.48 10.66 3.76
C LEU A 155 -1.36 10.89 2.73
N MET A 156 -1.04 12.14 2.41
CA MET A 156 0.02 12.50 1.48
C MET A 156 1.38 11.96 1.95
N SER A 157 1.63 11.96 3.26
CA SER A 157 2.85 11.38 3.84
C SER A 157 2.93 9.87 3.67
N LYS A 158 1.81 9.14 3.75
CA LYS A 158 1.75 7.69 3.48
C LYS A 158 1.94 7.35 2.00
N LEU A 159 1.75 8.33 1.10
CA LEU A 159 1.83 8.16 -0.35
C LEU A 159 3.20 8.53 -0.94
N LYS A 160 4.11 9.12 -0.14
CA LYS A 160 5.52 9.32 -0.49
C LYS A 160 6.10 7.94 -0.86
N ASN A 161 6.52 7.76 -2.11
CA ASN A 161 6.94 6.49 -2.75
C ASN A 161 5.80 5.73 -3.48
N PRO A 162 5.30 6.26 -4.61
CA PRO A 162 4.34 5.54 -5.45
C PRO A 162 4.92 4.27 -6.07
N PRO A 163 4.16 3.16 -6.11
CA PRO A 163 4.40 2.08 -7.06
C PRO A 163 4.42 2.60 -8.51
N THR A 164 5.16 1.94 -9.40
CA THR A 164 5.33 2.39 -10.80
C THR A 164 4.00 2.69 -11.50
N GLU A 165 2.97 1.86 -11.29
CA GLU A 165 1.65 2.05 -11.91
C GLU A 165 0.85 3.25 -11.37
N PHE A 166 1.23 3.80 -10.21
CA PHE A 166 0.56 4.95 -9.58
C PHE A 166 1.36 6.24 -9.65
N GLN A 167 2.52 6.25 -10.32
CA GLN A 167 3.39 7.42 -10.37
C GLN A 167 2.66 8.65 -10.97
N ALA A 168 1.99 8.49 -12.10
CA ALA A 168 1.24 9.57 -12.75
C ALA A 168 0.08 10.09 -11.88
N SER A 169 -0.65 9.20 -11.20
CA SER A 169 -1.72 9.61 -10.29
C SER A 169 -1.19 10.32 -9.04
N TYR A 170 -0.03 9.91 -8.54
CA TYR A 170 0.60 10.55 -7.40
C TYR A 170 1.07 11.96 -7.74
N GLU A 171 1.67 12.16 -8.92
CA GLU A 171 2.05 13.49 -9.42
C GLU A 171 0.84 14.43 -9.45
N LYS A 172 -0.30 13.99 -10.00
CA LYS A 172 -1.55 14.76 -10.00
C LYS A 172 -2.13 15.02 -8.62
N LEU A 173 -2.00 14.06 -7.71
CA LEU A 173 -2.44 14.23 -6.34
C LEU A 173 -1.57 15.25 -5.59
N VAL A 174 -0.27 15.32 -5.87
CA VAL A 174 0.64 16.33 -5.29
C VAL A 174 0.28 17.74 -5.80
N GLU A 175 -0.05 17.88 -7.09
CA GLU A 175 -0.53 19.15 -7.65
C GLU A 175 -1.83 19.60 -6.96
N LEU A 176 -2.83 18.70 -6.87
CA LEU A 176 -4.08 18.96 -6.16
C LEU A 176 -3.86 19.35 -4.70
N TYR A 177 -2.97 18.65 -4.00
CA TYR A 177 -2.61 18.94 -2.61
C TYR A 177 -2.07 20.37 -2.47
N GLY A 178 -1.14 20.79 -3.33
CA GLY A 178 -0.56 22.13 -3.28
C GLY A 178 -1.56 23.26 -3.61
N LEU A 179 -2.54 23.01 -4.48
CA LEU A 179 -3.62 23.96 -4.75
C LEU A 179 -4.59 24.06 -3.57
N TYR A 180 -4.99 22.91 -3.03
CA TYR A 180 -5.87 22.82 -1.88
C TYR A 180 -5.29 23.53 -0.64
N THR A 181 -4.02 23.32 -0.33
CA THR A 181 -3.40 23.99 0.84
C THR A 181 -3.44 25.50 0.70
N GLN A 182 -3.17 26.03 -0.49
CA GLN A 182 -3.30 27.48 -0.75
C GLN A 182 -4.74 27.98 -0.60
N TYR A 183 -5.74 27.15 -0.93
CA TYR A 183 -7.14 27.50 -0.76
C TYR A 183 -7.56 27.48 0.71
N ALA A 184 -7.16 26.44 1.44
CA ALA A 184 -7.35 26.34 2.89
C ALA A 184 -6.67 27.51 3.62
N ASP A 185 -5.49 27.94 3.18
CA ASP A 185 -4.80 29.12 3.71
C ASP A 185 -5.60 30.41 3.49
N GLN A 186 -6.26 30.57 2.33
CA GLN A 186 -7.15 31.72 2.11
C GLN A 186 -8.42 31.66 2.96
N ALA A 187 -8.95 30.46 3.20
CA ALA A 187 -10.11 30.25 4.06
C ALA A 187 -9.79 30.50 5.54
N ASP A 188 -8.59 30.18 5.99
CA ASP A 188 -8.15 30.53 7.35
C ASP A 188 -7.78 32.01 7.42
N SER A 189 -6.87 32.48 6.58
CA SER A 189 -6.29 33.83 6.63
C SER A 189 -6.46 34.55 5.28
N PRO A 190 -7.64 35.18 5.03
CA PRO A 190 -7.84 35.95 3.82
C PRO A 190 -6.82 37.09 3.72
N SER A 191 -6.30 37.33 2.52
CA SER A 191 -5.15 38.22 2.31
C SER A 191 -5.26 39.01 1.02
N GLY A 192 -4.56 40.16 0.96
CA GLY A 192 -4.58 41.06 -0.19
C GLY A 192 -5.80 41.99 -0.22
N SER A 193 -6.07 42.58 -1.38
CA SER A 193 -7.32 43.31 -1.64
C SER A 193 -8.46 42.36 -2.02
N LEU A 194 -9.72 42.82 -1.92
CA LEU A 194 -10.88 42.03 -2.37
C LEU A 194 -10.73 41.52 -3.83
N ILE A 195 -10.14 42.33 -4.71
CA ILE A 195 -9.93 41.96 -6.12
C ILE A 195 -8.89 40.84 -6.24
N GLU A 196 -7.75 40.97 -5.55
CA GLU A 196 -6.70 39.96 -5.57
C GLU A 196 -7.14 38.66 -4.89
N PHE A 197 -7.86 38.77 -3.77
CA PHE A 197 -8.44 37.65 -3.06
C PHE A 197 -9.40 36.87 -3.96
N ASN A 198 -10.41 37.53 -4.53
CA ASN A 198 -11.39 36.88 -5.41
C ASN A 198 -10.73 36.25 -6.64
N LYS A 199 -9.80 36.97 -7.28
CA LYS A 199 -9.06 36.42 -8.41
C LYS A 199 -8.31 35.15 -8.02
N LYS A 200 -7.61 35.15 -6.88
CA LYS A 200 -6.85 34.00 -6.40
C LYS A 200 -7.77 32.83 -6.07
N THR A 201 -8.89 33.05 -5.40
CA THR A 201 -9.84 31.98 -5.05
C THR A 201 -10.52 31.39 -6.28
N ASP A 202 -10.86 32.22 -7.28
CA ASP A 202 -11.40 31.77 -8.55
C ASP A 202 -10.39 30.91 -9.35
N GLU A 203 -9.13 31.35 -9.39
CA GLU A 203 -8.03 30.61 -10.01
C GLU A 203 -7.82 29.25 -9.34
N LEU A 204 -7.78 29.22 -7.99
CA LEU A 204 -7.63 27.98 -7.22
C LEU A 204 -8.80 27.02 -7.47
N SER A 205 -10.05 27.49 -7.42
CA SER A 205 -11.24 26.67 -7.70
C SER A 205 -11.17 26.05 -9.11
N SER A 206 -10.82 26.86 -10.12
CA SER A 206 -10.68 26.42 -11.50
C SER A 206 -9.58 25.37 -11.68
N GLU A 207 -8.40 25.61 -11.12
CA GLU A 207 -7.25 24.70 -11.24
C GLU A 207 -7.49 23.38 -10.51
N ILE A 208 -8.09 23.40 -9.31
CA ILE A 208 -8.47 22.19 -8.59
C ILE A 208 -9.45 21.35 -9.40
N GLY A 209 -10.49 21.99 -9.97
CA GLY A 209 -11.44 21.30 -10.84
C GLY A 209 -10.78 20.65 -12.05
N LYS A 210 -9.82 21.35 -12.67
CA LYS A 210 -9.04 20.81 -13.80
C LYS A 210 -8.19 19.61 -13.39
N GLU A 211 -7.38 19.74 -12.35
CA GLU A 211 -6.47 18.66 -11.93
C GLU A 211 -7.22 17.44 -11.39
N TYR A 212 -8.35 17.64 -10.73
CA TYR A 212 -9.22 16.54 -10.29
C TYR A 212 -9.80 15.77 -11.48
N ASN A 213 -10.24 16.46 -12.53
CA ASN A 213 -10.73 15.81 -13.75
C ASN A 213 -9.62 15.02 -14.47
N GLN A 214 -8.38 15.52 -14.46
CA GLN A 214 -7.25 14.78 -14.99
C GLN A 214 -6.94 13.54 -14.15
N LEU A 215 -6.93 13.67 -12.82
CA LEU A 215 -6.74 12.54 -11.91
C LEU A 215 -7.81 11.46 -12.11
N LYS A 216 -9.09 11.84 -12.25
CA LYS A 216 -10.19 10.91 -12.57
C LYS A 216 -9.99 10.19 -13.91
N THR A 217 -9.33 10.81 -14.88
CA THR A 217 -9.03 10.17 -16.16
C THR A 217 -7.95 9.09 -15.98
N ILE A 218 -6.99 9.31 -15.08
CA ILE A 218 -5.93 8.34 -14.74
C ILE A 218 -6.47 7.21 -13.85
N ILE A 219 -7.36 7.53 -12.91
CA ILE A 219 -8.00 6.57 -11.99
C ILE A 219 -9.53 6.75 -12.06
N PRO A 220 -10.22 6.06 -13.00
CA PRO A 220 -11.67 6.20 -13.20
C PRO A 220 -12.53 5.73 -12.03
N GLU A 221 -11.95 4.96 -11.11
CA GLU A 221 -12.66 4.29 -10.02
C GLU A 221 -12.74 5.14 -8.74
N ILE A 222 -12.27 6.39 -8.77
CA ILE A 222 -12.41 7.32 -7.63
C ILE A 222 -13.90 7.50 -7.31
N LYS A 223 -14.29 7.13 -6.09
CA LYS A 223 -15.72 7.03 -5.73
C LYS A 223 -16.29 8.40 -5.35
N GLU A 224 -17.08 9.01 -6.23
CA GLU A 224 -17.75 10.29 -5.96
C GLU A 224 -18.70 10.28 -4.73
N GLY A 225 -19.18 9.10 -4.33
CA GLY A 225 -20.12 8.93 -3.22
C GLY A 225 -19.58 9.29 -1.83
N SER A 226 -18.26 9.41 -1.67
CA SER A 226 -17.59 9.75 -0.40
C SER A 226 -17.57 11.26 -0.12
N ILE A 227 -17.63 12.11 -1.15
CA ILE A 227 -17.49 13.58 -1.03
C ILE A 227 -18.62 14.18 -0.18
N LYS A 228 -19.87 13.73 -0.39
CA LYS A 228 -21.04 14.23 0.35
C LYS A 228 -20.96 14.00 1.86
N GLY A 229 -20.31 12.93 2.31
CA GLY A 229 -20.16 12.61 3.73
C GLY A 229 -19.13 13.49 4.46
N TYR A 230 -18.15 14.04 3.73
CA TYR A 230 -17.24 15.05 4.26
C TYR A 230 -17.90 16.42 4.30
N ILE A 231 -18.64 16.80 3.24
CA ILE A 231 -19.31 18.10 3.17
C ILE A 231 -20.41 18.24 4.23
N SER A 232 -21.08 17.15 4.63
CA SER A 232 -22.12 17.20 5.69
C SER A 232 -21.62 17.63 7.07
N GLN A 233 -20.29 17.69 7.27
CA GLN A 233 -19.67 18.13 8.51
C GLN A 233 -19.58 19.67 8.60
N PHE A 234 -19.71 20.36 7.47
CA PHE A 234 -19.67 21.81 7.38
C PHE A 234 -21.06 22.40 7.52
N ASN A 235 -21.39 22.87 8.73
CA ASN A 235 -22.64 23.57 9.03
C ASN A 235 -22.52 25.06 8.67
N ILE A 236 -22.22 25.32 7.41
CA ILE A 236 -22.05 26.67 6.84
C ILE A 236 -23.33 27.09 6.13
#